data_AF-A0A7C7JXZ1-F1
#
_entry.id   AF-A0A7C7JXZ1-F1
#
_cell.length_a   1.000
_cell.length_b   1.000
_cell.length_c   1.000
_cell.angle_alpha   90.00
_cell.angle_beta   90.00
_cell.angle_gamma   90.00
#
_symmetry.space_group_name_H-M   'P 1'
#
loop_
_entity.id
_entity.type
_entity.pdbx_description
1 polymer ?
#
loop_
_entity_poly.entity_id
_entity_poly.type
_entity_poly.pdbx_seq_one_letter_code
_entity_poly.pdbx_strand_id
1 'polypeptide(L)' 'MKNILKWISAMRLRTLPLSISGIIVASCLAEYNGVFDLKIFVLAILTTLSYQILSNLANDYGDGVKGTDNDDR' A
#
# COMPACT_ATOMS: atom_id res chain seq x y z
N MET A 1 -19.35 12.65 -4.74
CA MET A 1 -19.11 11.28 -4.21
C MET A 1 -18.52 10.31 -5.24
N LYS A 2 -19.00 10.23 -6.50
CA LYS A 2 -18.47 9.29 -7.52
C LYS A 2 -16.95 9.34 -7.75
N ASN A 3 -16.33 10.52 -7.69
CA ASN A 3 -14.88 10.67 -7.90
C ASN A 3 -14.03 10.13 -6.74
N ILE A 4 -14.50 10.26 -5.49
CA ILE A 4 -13.81 9.72 -4.31
C ILE A 4 -13.77 8.18 -4.36
N LEU A 5 -14.86 7.54 -4.80
CA LEU A 5 -14.90 6.09 -4.97
C LEU A 5 -13.90 5.58 -6.02
N LYS A 6 -13.67 6.35 -7.09
CA LYS A 6 -12.64 6.04 -8.10
C LYS A 6 -11.24 6.07 -7.49
N TRP A 7 -10.90 7.12 -6.75
CA TRP A 7 -9.61 7.22 -6.06
C TRP A 7 -9.40 6.09 -5.05
N ILE A 8 -10.42 5.79 -4.24
CA ILE A 8 -10.36 4.68 -3.27
C ILE A 8 -10.18 3.33 -3.98
N SER A 9 -10.82 3.13 -5.13
CA SER A 9 -10.65 1.92 -5.94
C SER A 9 -9.23 1.81 -6.50
N ALA A 10 -8.68 2.91 -7.04
CA ALA A 10 -7.32 2.96 -7.60
C ALA A 10 -6.23 2.70 -6.55
N MET A 11 -6.47 3.05 -5.27
CA MET A 11 -5.56 2.73 -4.16
C MET A 11 -5.44 1.22 -3.87
N ARG A 12 -6.37 0.39 -4.39
CA ARG A 12 -6.44 -1.07 -4.18
C ARG A 12 -6.31 -1.47 -2.71
N LEU A 13 -7.21 -0.97 -1.84
CA LEU A 13 -7.23 -1.22 -0.39
C LEU A 13 -7.05 -2.71 0.01
N ARG A 14 -7.51 -3.64 -0.83
CA ARG A 14 -7.39 -5.10 -0.61
C ARG A 14 -5.93 -5.60 -0.62
N THR A 15 -5.01 -4.83 -1.19
CA THR A 15 -3.56 -5.14 -1.25
C THR A 15 -2.78 -4.61 -0.04
N LEU A 16 -3.38 -3.71 0.76
CA LEU A 16 -2.72 -3.13 1.94
C LEU A 16 -2.41 -4.15 3.05
N PRO A 17 -3.26 -5.15 3.34
CA PRO A 17 -2.91 -6.18 4.32
C PRO A 17 -1.64 -6.95 3.94
N LEU A 18 -1.40 -7.15 2.64
CA LEU A 18 -0.20 -7.83 2.14
C LEU A 18 1.06 -7.01 2.47
N SER A 19 1.04 -5.70 2.24
CA SER A 19 2.20 -4.83 2.48
C SER A 19 2.54 -4.65 3.96
N ILE A 20 1.57 -4.85 4.87
CA ILE A 20 1.76 -4.75 6.32
C ILE A 20 2.32 -6.06 6.92
N SER A 21 2.06 -7.21 6.31
CA SER A 21 2.42 -8.53 6.87
C SER A 21 3.89 -8.65 7.29
N GLY A 22 4.82 -8.20 6.43
CA GLY A 22 6.26 -8.22 6.72
C GLY A 22 6.66 -7.31 7.88
N ILE A 23 6.00 -6.16 8.03
CA ILE A 23 6.24 -5.24 9.15
C ILE A 23 5.79 -5.86 10.47
N ILE A 24 4.65 -6.57 10.49
CA ILE A 24 4.17 -7.27 11.67
C ILE A 24 5.18 -8.34 12.11
N VAL A 25 5.63 -9.20 11.17
CA VAL A 25 6.60 -10.26 11.48
C VAL A 25 7.92 -9.67 11.98
N ALA A 26 8.43 -8.63 11.32
CA ALA A 26 9.65 -7.93 11.75
C ALA A 26 9.49 -7.32 13.15
N SER A 27 8.29 -6.80 13.48
CA SER A 27 8.01 -6.23 14.80
C SER A 27 7.96 -7.27 15.90
N CYS A 28 7.36 -8.44 15.63
CA CYS A 28 7.41 -9.58 16.56
C CYS A 28 8.85 -10.03 16.81
N LEU A 29 9.68 -10.05 15.78
CA LEU A 29 11.10 -10.39 15.91
C LEU A 29 11.88 -9.33 16.68
N ALA A 30 11.59 -8.04 16.45
CA ALA A 30 12.21 -6.95 17.20
C ALA A 30 11.85 -7.00 18.70
N GLU A 31 10.59 -7.30 19.02
CA GLU A 31 10.13 -7.48 20.40
C GLU A 31 10.82 -8.69 21.06
N TYR A 32 10.91 -9.82 20.36
CA TYR A 32 11.62 -11.01 20.83
C TYR A 32 13.09 -10.73 21.17
N ASN A 33 13.75 -9.86 20.41
CA ASN A 33 15.15 -9.47 20.63
C ASN A 33 15.31 -8.27 21.59
N GLY A 34 14.22 -7.75 22.16
CA GLY A 34 14.26 -6.60 23.08
C GLY A 34 14.65 -5.26 22.43
N VAL A 35 14.51 -5.15 21.10
CA VAL A 35 14.87 -3.97 20.30
C VAL A 35 13.66 -3.33 19.61
N PHE A 36 12.45 -3.65 20.06
CA PHE A 36 11.24 -3.04 19.52
C PHE A 36 11.18 -1.54 19.84
N ASP A 37 10.87 -0.75 18.81
CA ASP A 37 10.62 0.69 18.95
C ASP A 37 9.29 1.03 18.26
N LEU A 38 8.36 1.57 19.05
CA LEU A 38 7.02 1.92 18.58
C LEU A 38 7.05 2.99 17.48
N LYS A 39 8.00 3.94 17.52
CA LYS A 39 8.15 4.97 16.49
C LYS A 39 8.60 4.32 15.18
N ILE A 40 9.57 3.41 15.23
CA ILE A 40 10.03 2.67 14.04
C ILE A 40 8.88 1.85 13.45
N PHE A 41 8.12 1.15 14.28
CA PHE A 41 6.95 0.37 13.84
C PHE A 41 5.92 1.25 13.12
N VAL A 42 5.50 2.36 13.73
CA VAL A 42 4.50 3.27 13.13
C VAL A 42 5.03 3.87 11.82
N LEU A 43 6.29 4.32 11.79
CA LEU A 43 6.90 4.86 10.57
C LEU A 43 6.99 3.81 9.47
N ALA A 44 7.31 2.56 9.81
CA ALA A 44 7.38 1.45 8.85
C ALA A 44 6.00 1.12 8.26
N ILE A 45 4.94 1.11 9.09
CA ILE A 45 3.55 0.94 8.63
C ILE A 45 3.14 2.08 7.69
N LEU A 46 3.39 3.33 8.07
CA LEU A 46 3.06 4.49 7.23
C LEU A 46 3.81 4.44 5.90
N THR A 47 5.08 4.05 5.93
CA THR A 47 5.94 3.97 4.74
C THR A 47 5.47 2.85 3.81
N THR A 48 5.22 1.64 4.32
CA THR A 48 4.78 0.51 3.48
C THR A 48 3.41 0.75 2.86
N LEU A 49 2.49 1.37 3.61
CA LEU A 49 1.18 1.77 3.09
C LEU A 49 1.32 2.82 1.98
N SER A 50 2.14 3.85 2.22
CA SER A 50 2.40 4.91 1.23
C SER A 50 2.99 4.34 -0.05
N TYR A 51 3.97 3.42 0.04
CA TYR A 51 4.55 2.77 -1.13
C TYR A 51 3.55 1.89 -1.86
N GLN A 52 2.72 1.14 -1.15
CA GLN A 52 1.71 0.29 -1.77
C GLN A 52 0.69 1.14 -2.55
N ILE A 53 0.22 2.24 -1.96
CA ILE A 53 -0.69 3.19 -2.61
C ILE A 53 -0.02 3.84 -3.81
N LEU A 54 1.22 4.35 -3.66
CA LEU A 54 1.96 4.99 -4.74
C LEU A 54 2.15 4.04 -5.93
N SER A 55 2.57 2.80 -5.68
CA SER A 55 2.72 1.77 -6.71
C SER A 55 1.40 1.48 -7.43
N ASN A 56 0.30 1.36 -6.68
CA ASN A 56 -1.02 1.12 -7.26
C ASN A 56 -1.47 2.27 -8.17
N LEU A 57 -1.27 3.52 -7.74
CA LEU A 57 -1.60 4.71 -8.53
C LEU A 57 -0.70 4.87 -9.76
N ALA A 58 0.60 4.60 -9.61
CA ALA A 58 1.54 4.67 -10.73
C ALA A 58 1.22 3.61 -11.81
N ASN A 59 0.80 2.41 -11.40
CA ASN A 59 0.35 1.38 -12.32
C ASN A 59 -0.93 1.80 -13.05
N ASP A 60 -1.92 2.35 -12.34
CA ASP A 60 -3.18 2.84 -12.93
C ASP A 60 -2.93 3.97 -13.95
N TYR A 61 -2.03 4.90 -13.62
CA TYR A 61 -1.57 5.94 -14.54
C TYR A 61 -0.85 5.35 -15.77
N GLY A 62 0.05 4.38 -15.54
CA GLY A 62 0.77 3.70 -16.60
C GLY A 62 -0.15 2.95 -17.57
N ASP A 63 -1.17 2.27 -17.06
CA ASP A 63 -2.19 1.57 -17.84
C ASP A 63 -3.03 2.55 -18.68
N GLY A 64 -3.38 3.70 -18.11
CA GLY A 64 -4.05 4.79 -18.82
C GLY A 64 -3.21 5.42 -19.94
N VAL A 65 -1.92 5.67 -19.71
CA VAL A 65 -1.00 6.21 -20.73
C VAL A 65 -0.73 5.21 -21.85
N LYS A 66 -0.65 3.91 -21.53
CA LYS A 66 -0.43 2.84 -22.50
C LYS A 66 -1.67 2.50 -23.33
N GLY A 67 -2.84 3.08 -23.04
CA GLY A 67 -4.10 2.72 -23.71
C GLY A 67 -4.53 1.28 -23.43
N THR A 68 -4.10 0.70 -22.29
CA THR A 68 -4.51 -0.66 -21.90
C THR A 68 -5.93 -0.66 -21.31
N ASP A 69 -6.39 0.51 -20.85
CA ASP A 69 -7.79 0.85 -20.60
C ASP A 69 -8.47 1.22 -21.94
N ASN A 70 -8.78 0.22 -22.76
CA ASN A 70 -9.71 0.38 -23.89
C ASN A 70 -11.16 0.37 -23.38
N ASP A 71 -12.08 0.96 -24.15
CA ASP A 71 -13.53 1.11 -23.88
C ASP A 71 -14.31 -0.20 -23.60
N ASP A 72 -13.65 -1.36 -23.56
CA ASP A 72 -14.22 -2.69 -23.29
C ASP A 72 -14.17 -3.11 -21.80
N ARG A 73 -13.96 -2.18 -20.85
CA ARG A 73 -13.97 -2.45 -19.40
C ARG A 73 -15.18 -1.88 -18.66
#